data_AF-A0A8H3B508-F1
#
_entry.id   AF-A0A8H3B508-F1
#
_cell.length_a   1.000
_cell.length_b   1.000
_cell.length_c   1.000
_cell.angle_alpha   90.00
_cell.angle_beta   90.00
_cell.angle_gamma   90.00
#
_symmetry.space_group_name_H-M   'P 1'
#
loop_
_entity.id
_entity.type
_entity.pdbx_description
1 polymer ?
#
loop_
_entity_poly.entity_id
_entity_poly.type
_entity_poly.pdbx_seq_one_letter_code
_entity_poly.pdbx_strand_id
1 'polypeptide(L)'
;MQIIYAAYRDVKSNRENCVALVHRAEIVVEELKLLVTRHLQEEEMIAGRVDALLLAFETTAQVIRRIGHKNWLRALLDADRDAIQVEHCHRCLTDLMFLFNVRLEVSHPTSFTSIPR
;
A
#
# COMPACT_ATOMS: atom_id res chain seq x y z
N MET A 1 -2.02 -9.37 1.95
CA MET A 1 -1.71 -9.86 0.58
C MET A 1 -2.72 -10.84 -0.01
N GLN A 2 -3.23 -11.85 0.73
CA GLN A 2 -4.15 -12.85 0.16
C GLN A 2 -5.36 -12.24 -0.58
N ILE A 3 -5.96 -11.17 -0.05
CA ILE A 3 -7.10 -10.48 -0.69
C ILE A 3 -6.77 -9.88 -2.06
N ILE A 4 -5.56 -9.34 -2.23
CA ILE A 4 -5.10 -8.74 -3.50
C ILE A 4 -4.79 -9.83 -4.52
N TYR A 5 -4.10 -10.91 -4.12
CA TYR A 5 -3.85 -12.03 -5.02
C TYR A 5 -5.14 -12.73 -5.45
N ALA A 6 -6.08 -12.91 -4.52
CA ALA A 6 -7.40 -13.47 -4.84
C ALA A 6 -8.16 -12.60 -5.84
N ALA A 7 -8.09 -11.26 -5.72
CA ALA A 7 -8.66 -10.35 -6.69
C ALA A 7 -7.99 -10.43 -8.08
N TYR A 8 -6.67 -10.66 -8.10
CA TYR A 8 -5.85 -10.68 -9.32
C TYR A 8 -5.90 -12.01 -10.10
N ARG A 9 -6.12 -13.14 -9.43
CA ARG A 9 -5.94 -14.50 -9.99
C ARG A 9 -6.60 -14.71 -11.36
N ASP A 10 -7.80 -14.19 -11.55
CA ASP A 10 -8.64 -14.46 -12.73
C ASP A 10 -8.89 -13.20 -13.58
N VAL A 11 -7.96 -12.23 -13.57
CA VAL A 11 -8.04 -10.97 -14.33
C VAL A 11 -8.03 -11.21 -15.84
N LYS A 12 -8.98 -10.59 -16.55
CA LYS A 12 -9.27 -10.72 -17.98
C LYS A 12 -8.92 -9.47 -18.81
N SER A 13 -8.92 -8.30 -18.19
CA SER A 13 -8.65 -6.99 -18.82
C SER A 13 -7.73 -6.14 -17.94
N ASN A 14 -7.20 -5.02 -18.44
CA ASN A 14 -6.39 -4.07 -17.66
C ASN A 14 -5.23 -4.75 -16.88
N ARG A 15 -4.65 -5.80 -17.46
CA ARG A 15 -3.74 -6.71 -16.75
C ARG A 15 -2.47 -6.00 -16.28
N GLU A 16 -1.91 -5.12 -17.11
CA GLU A 16 -0.72 -4.33 -16.77
C GLU A 16 -0.96 -3.46 -15.54
N ASN A 17 -2.07 -2.72 -15.51
CA ASN A 17 -2.46 -1.90 -14.36
C ASN A 17 -2.70 -2.76 -13.11
N CYS A 18 -3.35 -3.92 -13.25
CA CYS A 18 -3.58 -4.82 -12.12
C CYS A 18 -2.26 -5.38 -11.58
N VAL A 19 -1.32 -5.77 -12.45
CA VAL A 19 0.03 -6.23 -12.05
C VAL A 19 0.78 -5.12 -11.32
N ALA A 20 0.75 -3.90 -11.84
CA ALA A 20 1.43 -2.76 -11.22
C ALA A 20 0.88 -2.49 -9.80
N LEU A 21 -0.43 -2.60 -9.60
CA LEU A 21 -1.06 -2.47 -8.28
C LEU A 21 -0.67 -3.60 -7.32
N VAL A 22 -0.63 -4.86 -7.80
CA VAL A 22 -0.19 -6.00 -6.99
C VAL A 22 1.26 -5.81 -6.55
N HIS A 23 2.16 -5.51 -7.48
CA HIS A 23 3.58 -5.30 -7.21
C HIS A 23 3.80 -4.13 -6.24
N ARG A 24 3.04 -3.04 -6.41
CA ARG A 24 3.12 -1.90 -5.49
C ARG A 24 2.68 -2.29 -4.08
N ALA A 25 1.60 -3.06 -3.94
CA ALA A 25 1.15 -3.54 -2.64
C ALA A 25 2.15 -4.52 -1.99
N GLU A 26 2.82 -5.36 -2.76
CA GLU A 26 3.91 -6.23 -2.29
C GLU A 26 5.03 -5.41 -1.65
N ILE A 27 5.50 -4.35 -2.33
CA ILE A 27 6.52 -3.44 -1.80
C ILE A 27 6.11 -2.87 -0.45
N VAL A 28 4.86 -2.38 -0.32
CA VAL A 28 4.38 -1.83 0.96
C VAL A 28 4.41 -2.87 2.08
N VAL A 29 4.09 -4.14 1.79
CA VAL A 29 4.15 -5.21 2.80
C VAL A 29 5.57 -5.51 3.22
N GLU A 30 6.52 -5.56 2.29
CA GLU A 30 7.92 -5.80 2.63
C GLU A 30 8.48 -4.68 3.53
N GLU A 31 8.16 -3.42 3.22
CA GLU A 31 8.53 -2.29 4.07
C GLU A 31 7.89 -2.37 5.46
N LEU A 32 6.60 -2.76 5.55
CA LEU A 32 5.95 -2.94 6.85
C LEU A 32 6.63 -4.06 7.67
N LYS A 33 6.97 -5.20 7.05
CA LYS A 33 7.67 -6.30 7.74
C LYS A 33 8.99 -5.83 8.33
N LEU A 34 9.76 -5.04 7.58
CA LEU A 34 11.00 -4.46 8.06
C LEU A 34 10.77 -3.52 9.25
N LEU A 35 9.72 -2.70 9.19
CA LEU A 35 9.36 -1.77 10.27
C LEU A 35 8.96 -2.51 11.55
N VAL A 36 8.09 -3.52 11.45
CA VAL A 36 7.68 -4.34 12.60
C VAL A 36 8.86 -5.05 13.23
N THR A 37 9.79 -5.56 12.41
CA THR A 37 11.01 -6.23 12.91
C THR A 37 11.94 -5.27 13.66
N ARG A 38 12.00 -3.99 13.24
CA ARG A 38 12.88 -2.98 13.85
C ARG A 38 12.29 -2.33 15.10
N HIS A 39 10.96 -2.21 15.20
CA HIS A 39 10.29 -1.42 16.24
C HIS A 39 9.27 -2.24 17.05
N LEU A 40 9.72 -3.37 17.62
CA LEU A 40 8.91 -4.26 18.46
C LEU A 40 8.29 -3.61 19.72
N GLN A 41 8.70 -2.39 20.10
CA GLN A 41 8.26 -1.72 21.33
C GLN A 41 7.22 -0.59 21.12
N GLU A 42 6.79 -0.31 19.88
CA GLU A 42 5.83 0.77 19.57
C GLU A 42 4.49 0.21 19.01
N GLU A 43 3.88 -0.74 19.72
CA GLU A 43 2.66 -1.46 19.29
C GLU A 43 1.49 -0.53 18.92
N GLU A 44 1.25 0.52 19.71
CA GLU A 44 0.11 1.42 19.52
C GLU A 44 0.24 2.27 18.25
N MET A 45 1.48 2.63 17.89
CA MET A 45 1.78 3.33 16.63
C MET A 45 1.62 2.40 15.42
N ILE A 46 1.97 1.13 15.57
CA ILE A 46 1.85 0.13 14.52
C ILE A 46 0.37 -0.19 14.24
N ALA A 47 -0.46 -0.31 15.28
CA ALA A 47 -1.88 -0.63 15.16
C ALA A 47 -2.66 0.32 14.23
N GLY A 48 -2.57 1.64 14.46
CA GLY A 48 -3.26 2.61 13.60
C GLY A 48 -2.78 2.64 12.14
N ARG A 49 -1.54 2.20 11.89
CA ARG A 49 -1.00 2.09 10.53
C ARG A 49 -1.42 0.80 9.84
N VAL A 50 -1.62 -0.28 10.61
CA VAL A 50 -2.14 -1.55 10.10
C VAL A 50 -3.57 -1.37 9.60
N ASP A 51 -4.41 -0.60 10.30
CA ASP A 51 -5.77 -0.30 9.84
C ASP A 51 -5.78 0.47 8.52
N ALA A 52 -4.94 1.50 8.39
CA ALA A 52 -4.80 2.26 7.15
C ALA A 52 -4.29 1.38 5.99
N LEU A 53 -3.37 0.44 6.29
CA LEU A 53 -2.87 -0.53 5.33
C LEU A 53 -3.97 -1.49 4.86
N LEU A 54 -4.77 -2.02 5.80
CA LEU A 54 -5.87 -2.93 5.48
C LEU A 54 -6.89 -2.24 4.56
N LEU A 55 -7.28 -1.01 4.87
CA LEU A 55 -8.21 -0.24 4.05
C LEU A 55 -7.66 0.01 2.63
N ALA A 56 -6.38 0.36 2.51
CA ALA A 56 -5.76 0.57 1.20
C ALA A 56 -5.69 -0.73 0.39
N PHE A 57 -5.45 -1.87 1.04
CA PHE A 57 -5.42 -3.18 0.38
C PHE A 57 -6.79 -3.67 -0.04
N GLU A 58 -7.81 -3.43 0.78
CA GLU A 58 -9.20 -3.69 0.43
C GLU A 58 -9.63 -2.86 -0.78
N THR A 59 -9.33 -1.55 -0.75
CA THR A 59 -9.61 -0.64 -1.87
C THR A 59 -8.91 -1.09 -3.14
N THR A 60 -7.62 -1.44 -3.04
CA THR A 60 -6.82 -1.95 -4.16
C THR A 60 -7.42 -3.24 -4.72
N ALA A 61 -7.81 -4.19 -3.86
CA ALA A 61 -8.43 -5.45 -4.27
C ALA A 61 -9.82 -5.24 -4.90
N GLN A 62 -10.58 -4.25 -4.45
CA GLN A 62 -11.86 -3.87 -5.06
C GLN A 62 -11.65 -3.28 -6.46
N VAL A 63 -10.66 -2.39 -6.63
CA VAL A 63 -10.32 -1.81 -7.94
C VAL A 63 -9.85 -2.90 -8.90
N ILE A 64 -8.94 -3.79 -8.49
CA ILE A 64 -8.50 -4.93 -9.32
C ILE A 64 -9.69 -5.79 -9.75
N ARG A 65 -10.61 -6.12 -8.83
CA ARG A 65 -11.84 -6.86 -9.17
C ARG A 65 -12.67 -6.11 -10.20
N ARG A 66 -12.84 -4.82 -10.01
CA ARG A 66 -13.71 -3.99 -10.84
C ARG A 66 -13.17 -3.78 -12.25
N ILE A 67 -11.88 -3.48 -12.41
CA ILE A 67 -11.28 -3.14 -13.71
C ILE A 67 -10.72 -4.38 -14.42
N GLY A 68 -10.32 -5.38 -13.66
CA GLY A 68 -9.67 -6.58 -14.16
C GLY A 68 -10.64 -7.63 -14.67
N HIS A 69 -11.90 -7.63 -14.22
CA HIS A 69 -12.90 -8.62 -14.61
C HIS A 69 -13.93 -8.09 -15.60
N LYS A 70 -13.70 -6.92 -16.20
CA LYS A 70 -14.58 -6.37 -17.23
C LYS A 70 -14.45 -7.16 -18.53
N ASN A 71 -15.55 -7.22 -19.27
CA ASN A 71 -15.49 -7.58 -20.68
C ASN A 71 -14.77 -6.47 -21.45
N TRP A 72 -14.00 -6.83 -22.48
CA TRP A 72 -13.12 -5.93 -23.22
C TRP A 72 -13.81 -4.63 -23.70
N LEU A 73 -15.07 -4.72 -24.18
CA LEU A 73 -15.81 -3.55 -24.64
C LEU A 73 -16.10 -2.54 -23.51
N ARG A 74 -16.44 -3.02 -22.31
CA ARG A 74 -16.64 -2.15 -21.14
C ARG A 74 -15.31 -1.60 -20.63
N ALA A 75 -14.25 -2.40 -20.68
CA ALA A 75 -12.91 -1.92 -20.32
C ALA A 75 -12.45 -0.77 -21.22
N LEU A 76 -12.77 -0.84 -22.52
CA LEU A 76 -12.47 0.24 -23.47
C LEU A 76 -13.30 1.51 -23.19
N LEU A 77 -14.60 1.35 -22.98
CA LEU A 77 -15.50 2.49 -22.73
C LEU A 77 -15.22 3.22 -21.40
N ASP A 78 -14.76 2.49 -20.39
CA ASP A 78 -14.47 3.04 -19.07
C ASP A 78 -12.98 3.38 -18.85
N ALA A 79 -12.13 3.35 -19.88
CA ALA A 79 -10.68 3.40 -19.74
C ALA A 79 -10.18 4.59 -18.89
N ASP A 80 -10.69 5.79 -19.13
CA ASP A 80 -10.31 6.99 -18.38
C ASP A 80 -10.74 6.91 -16.90
N ARG A 81 -11.95 6.39 -16.66
CA ARG A 81 -12.47 6.21 -15.30
C ARG A 81 -11.66 5.16 -14.54
N ASP A 82 -11.25 4.09 -15.21
CA ASP A 82 -10.43 3.03 -14.64
C ASP A 82 -9.02 3.55 -14.35
N ALA A 83 -8.44 4.38 -15.22
CA ALA A 83 -7.14 5.03 -15.00
C ALA A 83 -7.14 5.90 -13.72
N ILE A 84 -8.19 6.70 -13.50
CA ILE A 84 -8.33 7.52 -12.28
C ILE A 84 -8.36 6.64 -11.01
N GLN A 85 -9.06 5.50 -11.06
CA GLN A 85 -9.12 4.57 -9.91
C GLN A 85 -7.77 3.91 -9.64
N VAL A 86 -7.04 3.54 -10.70
CA VAL A 86 -5.69 2.99 -10.59
C VAL A 86 -4.73 4.02 -9.98
N GLU A 87 -4.76 5.27 -10.46
CA GLU A 87 -3.93 6.34 -9.93
C GLU A 87 -4.24 6.60 -8.44
N HIS A 88 -5.52 6.61 -8.06
CA HIS A 88 -5.91 6.76 -6.67
C HIS A 88 -5.30 5.66 -5.78
N CYS A 89 -5.37 4.39 -6.20
CA CYS A 89 -4.74 3.28 -5.47
C CYS A 89 -3.22 3.47 -5.37
N HIS A 90 -2.55 3.88 -6.45
CA HIS A 90 -1.11 4.17 -6.41
C HIS A 90 -0.76 5.27 -5.42
N ARG A 91 -1.59 6.31 -5.32
CA ARG A 91 -1.42 7.40 -4.37
C ARG A 91 -1.58 6.91 -2.93
N CYS A 92 -2.68 6.21 -2.62
CA CYS A 92 -2.90 5.65 -1.29
C CYS A 92 -1.77 4.71 -0.83
N LEU A 93 -1.29 3.84 -1.72
CA LEU A 93 -0.17 2.95 -1.41
C LEU A 93 1.15 3.73 -1.20
N THR A 94 1.36 4.82 -1.94
CA THR A 94 2.55 5.68 -1.79
C THR A 94 2.49 6.49 -0.50
N ASP A 95 1.33 7.03 -0.14
CA ASP A 95 1.13 7.76 1.10
C ASP A 95 1.39 6.86 2.32
N LEU A 96 1.00 5.59 2.26
CA LEU A 96 1.33 4.60 3.28
C LEU A 96 2.84 4.38 3.43
N MET A 97 3.57 4.24 2.32
CA MET A 97 5.04 4.15 2.40
C MET A 97 5.67 5.39 3.03
N PHE A 98 5.16 6.59 2.71
CA PHE A 98 5.61 7.82 3.36
C PHE A 98 5.30 7.82 4.86
N LEU A 99 4.09 7.41 5.27
CA LEU A 99 3.73 7.30 6.69
C LEU A 99 4.62 6.31 7.45
N PHE A 100 5.06 5.24 6.80
CA PHE A 100 6.02 4.30 7.36
C PHE A 100 7.45 4.88 7.43
N ASN A 101 7.89 5.64 6.42
CA ASN A 101 9.26 6.17 6.33
C ASN A 101 9.50 7.48 7.11
N VAL A 102 8.57 8.44 7.08
CA VAL A 102 8.73 9.80 7.68
C VAL A 102 8.97 9.77 9.18
N ARG A 103 8.64 8.67 9.88
CA ARG A 103 8.93 8.55 11.32
C ARG A 103 10.17 7.73 11.67
N LEU A 104 10.77 7.00 10.71
CA LEU A 104 12.05 6.32 10.94
C LEU A 104 13.20 7.32 11.09
N GLU A 105 13.10 8.50 10.47
CA GLU A 105 14.10 9.57 10.58
C GLU A 105 14.03 10.33 11.91
N VAL A 106 12.95 10.18 12.70
CA VAL A 106 12.74 10.95 13.94
C VAL A 106 13.27 10.20 15.20
N SER A 107 13.61 8.92 15.09
CA SER A 107 14.10 8.09 16.21
C SER A 107 15.62 8.11 16.42
N HIS A 108 16.23 9.29 16.45
CA HIS A 108 17.54 9.51 17.07
C HIS A 108 17.40 10.51 18.22
N PRO A 109 17.45 10.08 19.50
CA PRO A 109 17.66 11.02 20.58
C PRO A 109 19.11 11.51 20.47
N THR A 110 19.28 12.79 20.20
CA THR A 110 20.54 13.49 20.45
C THR A 110 20.81 13.40 21.94
N SER A 111 21.65 12.43 22.31
CA SER A 111 22.33 12.35 23.59
C SER A 111 23.20 13.60 23.75
N PHE A 112 22.63 14.68 24.27
CA PHE A 112 23.44 15.77 24.82
C PHE A 112 23.93 15.32 26.19
N THR A 113 25.16 14.84 26.18
CA THR A 113 25.99 14.62 27.36
C THR A 113 26.03 15.88 28.21
N SER A 114 25.47 15.76 29.42
CA SER A 114 25.71 16.66 30.53
C SER A 114 27.22 16.72 30.81
N ILE A 115 27.82 17.89 30.59
CA ILE A 115 29.20 18.20 31.02
C ILE A 115 29.14 18.47 32.54
N PRO A 116 29.88 17.74 33.39
CA PRO A 116 29.97 18.09 34.80
C PRO A 116 30.96 19.25 35.01
N ARG A 117 30.65 20.04 36.04
CA ARG A 117 31.30 21.23 36.61
C ARG A 117 32.79 21.42 36.35
#